data_AF-A0A9D2D600-F1
#
_entry.id   AF-A0A9D2D600-F1
#
_cell.length_a   1.000
_cell.length_b   1.000
_cell.length_c   1.000
_cell.angle_alpha   90.00
_cell.angle_beta   90.00
_cell.angle_gamma   90.00
#
_symmetry.space_group_name_H-M   'P 1'
#
loop_
_entity.id
_entity.type
_entity.pdbx_description
1 polymer ?
#
loop_
_entity_poly.entity_id
_entity_poly.type
_entity_poly.pdbx_seq_one_letter_code
_entity_poly.pdbx_strand_id
1 'polypeptide(L)'
;MKTCKNCGRQFEGNFCPACGTKADASCPNCGAALSQGAVFCQNCGARVNAAAPVPNAPAVNRAPVPAPAPNAYPAPAPVPGGPSASVYTGGAFGLFFARLWAVLISVLSLTLLMPAMICFFQRFKAKRTFIDGRRVVFDGKGIQLFGKYLLWLLLCIVTLLIYSLWINVRLRKWITQHTHLEGAPADAVSDYDGGAIACFFVNLWAVIVAIITLGFGSGWAVCFVSRWHAKHTVIDGMQQVFDGKGGALLGKFICWFLLTLITLGIFSFWYAVKVLKWTTSHTHLVPKTA
;
A
#
# COMPACT_ATOMS: atom_id res chain seq x y z
N MET A 1 -16.36 28.89 -35.13
CA MET A 1 -15.75 30.23 -35.31
C MET A 1 -16.05 31.15 -34.14
N LYS A 2 -15.02 31.70 -33.49
CA LYS A 2 -15.16 32.69 -32.40
C LYS A 2 -14.79 34.07 -32.92
N THR A 3 -15.51 35.12 -32.52
CA THR A 3 -15.21 36.51 -32.90
C THR A 3 -14.40 37.20 -31.81
N CYS A 4 -13.25 37.75 -32.18
CA CYS A 4 -12.39 38.53 -31.30
C CYS A 4 -13.08 39.84 -30.89
N LYS A 5 -13.37 40.06 -29.61
CA LYS A 5 -13.95 41.34 -29.14
C LYS A 5 -13.00 42.54 -29.32
N ASN A 6 -11.69 42.31 -29.31
CA ASN A 6 -10.70 43.39 -29.43
C ASN A 6 -10.41 43.79 -30.90
N CYS A 7 -10.59 42.86 -31.84
CA CYS A 7 -10.11 43.02 -33.21
C CYS A 7 -11.12 42.64 -34.29
N GLY A 8 -12.33 42.20 -33.90
CA GLY A 8 -13.45 41.89 -34.78
C GLY A 8 -13.30 40.66 -35.69
N ARG A 9 -12.10 40.06 -35.79
CA ARG A 9 -11.85 38.92 -36.69
C ARG A 9 -12.36 37.59 -36.11
N GLN A 10 -12.84 36.73 -37.00
CA GLN A 10 -13.22 35.36 -36.68
C GLN A 10 -12.00 34.44 -36.72
N PHE A 11 -11.83 33.58 -35.71
CA PHE A 11 -10.73 32.61 -35.65
C PHE A 11 -11.13 31.34 -34.90
N GLU A 12 -10.29 30.31 -34.99
CA GLU A 12 -10.38 29.05 -34.24
C GLU A 12 -9.16 28.91 -33.34
N GLY A 13 -9.40 28.54 -32.07
CA GLY A 13 -8.37 28.45 -31.04
C GLY A 13 -8.74 29.15 -29.74
N ASN A 14 -7.82 29.12 -28.78
CA ASN A 14 -7.98 29.74 -27.46
C ASN A 14 -7.46 31.18 -27.41
N PHE A 15 -6.62 31.58 -28.36
CA PHE A 15 -6.02 32.90 -28.44
C PHE A 15 -6.17 33.46 -29.86
N CYS A 16 -6.48 34.74 -29.96
CA CYS A 16 -6.57 35.40 -31.25
C CYS A 16 -5.16 35.52 -31.87
N PRO A 17 -4.91 35.00 -33.08
CA PRO A 17 -3.60 35.07 -33.72
C PRO A 17 -3.17 36.49 -34.11
N ALA A 18 -4.11 37.44 -34.19
CA ALA A 18 -3.82 38.82 -34.58
C ALA A 18 -3.52 39.77 -33.41
N CYS A 19 -4.11 39.53 -32.23
CA CYS A 19 -3.97 40.46 -31.09
C CYS A 19 -3.71 39.78 -29.73
N GLY A 20 -3.60 38.45 -29.68
CA GLY A 20 -3.26 37.70 -28.47
C GLY A 20 -4.38 37.59 -27.41
N THR A 21 -5.54 38.21 -27.61
CA THR A 21 -6.64 38.14 -26.62
C THR A 21 -7.25 36.74 -26.55
N LYS A 22 -7.50 36.27 -25.31
CA LYS A 22 -8.07 34.96 -25.03
C LYS A 22 -9.54 34.94 -25.42
N ALA A 23 -9.98 33.92 -26.15
CA ALA A 23 -11.37 33.79 -26.56
C ALA A 23 -12.26 33.40 -25.37
N ASP A 24 -13.42 34.04 -25.23
CA ASP A 24 -14.43 33.69 -24.22
C ASP A 24 -14.90 32.23 -24.42
N ALA A 25 -15.00 31.46 -23.34
CA ALA A 25 -15.47 30.09 -23.38
C ALA A 25 -17.00 30.06 -23.49
N SER A 26 -17.56 29.22 -24.37
CA SER A 26 -19.01 28.99 -24.49
C SER A 26 -19.40 27.65 -23.87
N CYS A 27 -20.60 27.56 -23.32
CA CYS A 27 -21.11 26.34 -22.72
C CYS A 27 -21.38 25.29 -23.82
N PRO A 28 -20.80 24.08 -23.73
CA PRO A 28 -21.04 23.01 -24.72
C PRO A 28 -22.46 22.44 -24.66
N ASN A 29 -23.21 22.67 -23.58
CA ASN A 29 -24.56 22.14 -23.43
C ASN A 29 -25.65 23.11 -23.91
N CYS A 30 -25.49 24.42 -23.71
CA CYS A 30 -26.54 25.41 -24.07
C CYS A 30 -26.04 26.59 -24.93
N GLY A 31 -24.76 26.64 -25.29
CA GLY A 31 -24.18 27.69 -26.13
C GLY A 31 -23.99 29.05 -25.45
N ALA A 32 -24.47 29.25 -24.21
CA ALA A 32 -24.33 30.51 -23.49
C ALA A 32 -22.85 30.85 -23.20
N ALA A 33 -22.51 32.14 -23.24
CA ALA A 33 -21.17 32.61 -22.90
C ALA A 33 -20.87 32.37 -21.41
N LEU A 34 -19.69 31.82 -21.12
CA LEU A 34 -19.24 31.53 -19.76
C LEU A 34 -18.37 32.67 -19.25
N SER A 35 -18.57 33.05 -17.99
CA SER A 35 -17.68 33.97 -17.30
C SER A 35 -16.31 33.33 -17.07
N GLN A 36 -15.25 34.16 -17.04
CA GLN A 36 -13.88 33.69 -16.86
C GLN A 36 -13.75 32.91 -15.54
N GLY A 37 -13.42 31.61 -15.62
CA GLY A 37 -13.27 30.74 -14.46
C GLY A 37 -14.56 30.06 -13.96
N ALA A 38 -15.69 30.21 -14.66
CA ALA A 38 -16.94 29.55 -14.28
C ALA A 38 -16.79 28.02 -14.24
N VAL A 39 -17.12 27.41 -13.11
CA VAL A 39 -17.15 25.94 -12.95
C VAL A 39 -18.49 25.35 -13.42
N PHE A 40 -19.54 26.18 -13.40
CA PHE A 40 -20.91 25.84 -13.79
C PHE A 40 -21.48 26.92 -14.71
N CYS A 41 -22.28 26.51 -15.69
CA CYS A 41 -23.05 27.42 -16.53
C CYS A 41 -24.22 27.99 -15.72
N GLN A 42 -24.30 29.31 -15.59
CA GLN A 42 -25.40 29.97 -14.88
C GLN A 42 -26.75 29.89 -15.61
N ASN A 43 -26.75 29.54 -16.90
CA ASN A 43 -27.98 29.48 -17.70
C ASN A 43 -28.60 28.07 -17.79
N CYS A 44 -27.80 27.00 -17.78
CA CYS A 44 -28.32 25.62 -17.88
C CYS A 44 -27.86 24.68 -16.74
N GLY A 45 -27.04 25.15 -15.80
CA GLY A 45 -26.54 24.35 -14.69
C GLY A 45 -25.42 23.34 -15.04
N ALA A 46 -25.07 23.18 -16.32
CA ALA A 46 -24.03 22.24 -16.74
C ALA A 46 -22.64 22.64 -16.23
N ARG A 47 -21.83 21.68 -15.79
CA ARG A 47 -20.43 21.91 -15.40
C ARG A 47 -19.56 22.10 -16.64
N VAL A 48 -18.70 23.12 -16.64
CA VAL A 48 -17.97 23.57 -17.84
C VAL A 48 -16.44 23.54 -17.70
N ASN A 49 -15.93 23.13 -16.53
CA ASN A 49 -14.49 22.89 -16.32
C ASN A 49 -14.23 21.39 -16.15
N ALA A 50 -13.85 20.73 -17.24
CA ALA A 50 -13.30 19.37 -17.24
C ALA A 50 -11.77 19.42 -17.31
N ALA A 51 -11.15 19.92 -16.24
CA ALA A 51 -9.88 19.39 -15.78
C ALA A 51 -10.13 18.94 -14.36
N ALA A 52 -10.71 17.74 -14.24
CA ALA A 52 -10.90 17.14 -12.93
C ALA A 52 -9.51 17.03 -12.27
N PRO A 53 -9.30 17.54 -11.05
CA PRO A 53 -8.42 16.81 -10.15
C PRO A 53 -9.01 15.40 -10.14
N VAL A 54 -8.23 14.41 -10.57
CA VAL A 54 -8.64 13.00 -10.53
C VAL A 54 -9.30 12.81 -9.17
N PRO A 55 -10.63 12.59 -9.10
CA PRO A 55 -11.26 12.34 -7.83
C PRO A 55 -10.50 11.16 -7.27
N ASN A 56 -9.87 11.31 -6.10
CA ASN A 56 -9.32 10.18 -5.37
C ASN A 56 -10.46 9.17 -5.35
N ALA A 57 -10.33 8.11 -6.16
CA ALA A 57 -11.38 7.14 -6.27
C ALA A 57 -11.62 6.68 -4.82
N PRO A 58 -12.83 6.84 -4.27
CA PRO A 58 -13.13 6.20 -3.01
C PRO A 58 -12.76 4.73 -3.21
N ALA A 59 -12.12 4.13 -2.21
CA ALA A 59 -11.92 2.69 -2.14
C ALA A 59 -13.32 2.05 -2.12
N VAL A 60 -13.94 1.97 -3.30
CA VAL A 60 -15.13 1.21 -3.57
C VAL A 60 -14.72 -0.21 -3.22
N ASN A 61 -15.52 -0.87 -2.39
CA ASN A 61 -15.52 -2.32 -2.33
C ASN A 61 -15.94 -2.80 -3.72
N ARG A 62 -14.99 -2.82 -4.67
CA ARG A 62 -15.21 -3.35 -6.01
C ARG A 62 -15.14 -4.84 -5.87
N ALA A 63 -16.07 -5.52 -6.53
CA ALA A 63 -15.97 -6.96 -6.72
C ALA A 63 -14.54 -7.30 -7.21
N PRO A 64 -14.01 -8.48 -6.86
CA PRO A 64 -12.72 -8.93 -7.36
C PRO A 64 -12.67 -8.76 -8.88
N VAL A 65 -11.80 -7.88 -9.37
CA VAL A 65 -11.54 -7.76 -10.80
C VAL A 65 -10.81 -9.03 -11.23
N PRO A 66 -11.20 -9.68 -12.34
CA PRO A 66 -10.47 -10.85 -12.83
C PRO A 66 -8.98 -10.52 -12.98
N ALA A 67 -8.12 -11.45 -12.57
CA ALA A 67 -6.68 -11.22 -12.59
C ALA A 67 -6.21 -10.81 -14.00
N PRO A 68 -5.31 -9.81 -14.11
CA PRO A 68 -4.70 -9.48 -15.38
C PRO A 68 -3.93 -10.70 -15.90
N ALA A 69 -3.93 -10.88 -17.23
CA ALA A 69 -3.31 -12.05 -17.85
C ALA A 69 -1.82 -12.17 -17.47
N PRO A 70 -1.25 -13.39 -17.34
CA PRO A 70 0.14 -13.58 -16.88
C PRO A 70 1.19 -12.84 -17.74
N ASN A 71 0.88 -12.58 -19.00
CA ASN A 71 1.67 -11.84 -19.99
C ASN A 71 1.40 -10.32 -20.04
N ALA A 72 0.43 -9.81 -19.27
CA ALA A 72 0.14 -8.37 -19.17
C ALA A 72 1.23 -7.62 -18.39
N TYR A 73 2.08 -8.35 -17.68
CA TYR A 73 3.21 -7.77 -16.98
C TYR A 73 4.49 -7.86 -17.82
N PRO A 74 5.26 -6.76 -17.90
CA PRO A 74 6.57 -6.79 -18.53
C PRO A 74 7.53 -7.71 -17.77
N ALA A 75 8.55 -8.21 -18.49
CA ALA A 75 9.60 -9.01 -17.89
C ALA A 75 10.29 -8.23 -16.75
N PRO A 76 10.61 -8.87 -15.62
CA PRO A 76 11.24 -8.21 -14.49
C PRO A 76 12.59 -7.62 -14.89
N ALA A 77 12.85 -6.37 -14.49
CA ALA A 77 14.15 -5.74 -14.66
C ALA A 77 15.22 -6.50 -13.83
N PRO A 78 16.52 -6.35 -14.15
CA PRO A 78 17.59 -6.96 -13.35
C PRO A 78 17.54 -6.46 -11.90
N VAL A 79 17.42 -7.38 -10.94
CA VAL A 79 17.37 -7.07 -9.50
C VAL A 79 18.38 -7.88 -8.67
N PRO A 80 18.73 -7.41 -7.46
CA PRO A 80 19.62 -8.15 -6.56
C PRO A 80 19.07 -9.54 -6.23
N GLY A 81 19.83 -10.60 -6.55
CA GLY A 81 19.45 -11.99 -6.30
C GLY A 81 18.99 -12.78 -7.54
N GLY A 82 18.78 -12.11 -8.67
CA GLY A 82 18.41 -12.74 -9.94
C GLY A 82 17.01 -12.35 -10.43
N PRO A 83 16.66 -12.67 -11.70
CA PRO A 83 15.46 -12.17 -12.38
C PRO A 83 14.13 -12.67 -11.80
N SER A 84 14.14 -13.73 -10.99
CA SER A 84 12.96 -14.32 -10.35
C SER A 84 13.11 -14.46 -8.83
N ALA A 85 14.07 -13.77 -8.24
CA ALA A 85 14.31 -13.87 -6.80
C ALA A 85 13.42 -12.90 -6.01
N SER A 86 12.82 -13.41 -4.93
CA SER A 86 12.18 -12.59 -3.91
C SER A 86 13.19 -12.22 -2.82
N VAL A 87 13.57 -10.96 -2.74
CA VAL A 87 14.68 -10.51 -1.88
C VAL A 87 14.32 -9.23 -1.15
N TYR A 88 14.65 -9.20 0.14
CA TYR A 88 14.67 -7.99 0.93
C TYR A 88 16.11 -7.49 1.10
N THR A 89 16.42 -6.32 0.55
CA THR A 89 17.78 -5.74 0.53
C THR A 89 18.11 -4.88 1.75
N GLY A 90 17.15 -4.66 2.65
CA GLY A 90 17.37 -3.81 3.83
C GLY A 90 18.30 -4.42 4.89
N GLY A 91 19.07 -3.53 5.54
CA GLY A 91 19.94 -3.86 6.67
C GLY A 91 19.26 -3.77 8.04
N ALA A 92 19.91 -4.35 9.06
CA ALA A 92 19.44 -4.35 10.45
C ALA A 92 19.31 -2.93 11.02
N PHE A 93 20.38 -2.13 10.93
CA PHE A 93 20.40 -0.75 11.40
C PHE A 93 19.32 0.12 10.74
N GLY A 94 19.21 0.06 9.41
CA GLY A 94 18.20 0.85 8.68
C GLY A 94 16.78 0.52 9.11
N LEU A 95 16.45 -0.77 9.28
CA LEU A 95 15.12 -1.18 9.74
C LEU A 95 14.89 -0.79 11.20
N PHE A 96 15.90 -0.96 12.05
CA PHE A 96 15.81 -0.62 13.47
C PHE A 96 15.57 0.88 13.67
N PHE A 97 16.41 1.74 13.09
CA PHE A 97 16.25 3.19 13.22
C PHE A 97 14.94 3.67 12.59
N ALA A 98 14.53 3.13 11.44
CA ALA A 98 13.24 3.48 10.85
C ALA A 98 12.05 3.11 11.77
N ARG A 99 12.11 1.95 12.45
CA ARG A 99 11.10 1.56 13.44
C ARG A 99 11.15 2.42 14.69
N LEU A 100 12.35 2.66 15.22
CA LEU A 100 12.57 3.47 16.41
C LEU A 100 12.01 4.88 16.21
N TRP A 101 12.38 5.55 15.12
CA TRP A 101 11.85 6.87 14.76
C TRP A 101 10.32 6.84 14.58
N ALA A 102 9.77 5.81 13.94
CA ALA A 102 8.32 5.65 13.80
C ALA A 102 7.60 5.54 15.15
N VAL A 103 8.14 4.76 16.08
CA VAL A 103 7.56 4.61 17.42
C VAL A 103 7.73 5.89 18.23
N LEU A 104 8.93 6.47 18.29
CA LEU A 104 9.20 7.68 19.06
C LEU A 104 8.29 8.83 18.63
N ILE A 105 8.22 9.14 17.32
CA ILE A 105 7.37 10.22 16.81
C ILE A 105 5.89 9.93 17.08
N SER A 106 5.46 8.68 16.93
CA SER A 106 4.07 8.29 17.23
C SER A 106 3.75 8.47 18.71
N VAL A 107 4.65 8.12 19.64
CA VAL A 107 4.44 8.29 21.07
C VAL A 107 4.45 9.78 21.46
N LEU A 108 5.45 10.55 21.02
CA LEU A 108 5.54 11.99 21.32
C LEU A 108 4.33 12.79 20.80
N SER A 109 3.73 12.36 19.69
CA SER A 109 2.54 13.01 19.12
C SER A 109 1.21 12.43 19.62
N LEU A 110 1.21 11.62 20.69
CA LEU A 110 0.01 10.94 21.21
C LEU A 110 -0.74 10.16 20.12
N THR A 111 0.01 9.46 19.27
CA THR A 111 -0.42 8.66 18.12
C THR A 111 -0.98 9.46 16.93
N LEU A 112 -1.03 10.79 17.01
CA LEU A 112 -1.62 11.63 15.96
C LEU A 112 -0.83 11.56 14.64
N LEU A 113 0.50 11.45 14.71
CA LEU A 113 1.36 11.33 13.53
C LEU A 113 1.59 9.87 13.08
N MET A 114 0.96 8.89 13.74
CA MET A 114 1.09 7.48 13.38
C MET A 114 0.75 7.18 11.90
N PRO A 115 -0.27 7.79 11.26
CA PRO A 115 -0.54 7.62 9.82
C PRO A 115 0.62 8.01 8.91
N ALA A 116 1.29 9.12 9.25
CA ALA A 116 2.46 9.58 8.52
C ALA A 116 3.62 8.60 8.68
N MET A 117 3.86 8.13 9.92
CA MET A 117 4.92 7.16 10.21
C MET A 117 4.65 5.78 9.59
N ILE A 118 3.39 5.34 9.53
CA ILE A 118 3.02 4.12 8.81
C ILE A 118 3.38 4.27 7.33
N CYS A 119 2.96 5.35 6.67
CA CYS A 119 3.27 5.56 5.25
C CYS A 119 4.78 5.66 5.00
N PHE A 120 5.52 6.37 5.86
CA PHE A 120 6.98 6.42 5.79
C PHE A 120 7.60 5.02 5.87
N PHE A 121 7.17 4.21 6.84
CA PHE A 121 7.72 2.88 7.07
C PHE A 121 7.35 1.91 5.95
N GLN A 122 6.13 1.99 5.39
CA GLN A 122 5.74 1.19 4.23
C GLN A 122 6.55 1.57 2.99
N ARG A 123 6.75 2.87 2.72
CA ARG A 123 7.63 3.33 1.62
C ARG A 123 9.08 2.86 1.82
N PHE A 124 9.58 2.91 3.05
CA PHE A 124 10.93 2.45 3.39
C PHE A 124 11.11 0.96 3.07
N LYS A 125 10.11 0.12 3.41
CA LYS A 125 10.12 -1.32 3.14
C LYS A 125 9.91 -1.63 1.66
N ALA A 126 8.92 -1.02 1.02
CA ALA A 126 8.57 -1.25 -0.38
C ALA A 126 9.79 -1.06 -1.29
N LYS A 127 10.52 0.05 -1.13
CA LYS A 127 11.75 0.36 -1.88
C LYS A 127 12.86 -0.70 -1.78
N ARG A 128 12.83 -1.56 -0.76
CA ARG A 128 13.86 -2.58 -0.48
C ARG A 128 13.34 -4.00 -0.63
N THR A 129 12.11 -4.17 -1.09
CA THR A 129 11.47 -5.47 -1.24
C THR A 129 11.25 -5.74 -2.73
N PHE A 130 11.80 -6.85 -3.19
CA PHE A 130 11.58 -7.39 -4.52
C PHE A 130 10.88 -8.73 -4.36
N ILE A 131 9.82 -8.99 -5.12
CA ILE A 131 9.08 -10.25 -5.12
C ILE A 131 9.07 -10.75 -6.56
N ASP A 132 9.60 -11.95 -6.79
CA ASP A 132 9.80 -12.55 -8.12
C ASP A 132 10.42 -11.58 -9.13
N GLY A 133 11.48 -10.89 -8.73
CA GLY A 133 12.17 -9.94 -9.60
C GLY A 133 11.51 -8.55 -9.69
N ARG A 134 10.33 -8.33 -9.10
CA ARG A 134 9.59 -7.07 -9.21
C ARG A 134 9.67 -6.25 -7.95
N ARG A 135 10.00 -4.97 -8.08
CA ARG A 135 10.04 -4.05 -6.92
C ARG A 135 8.63 -3.75 -6.45
N VAL A 136 8.43 -3.80 -5.14
CA VAL A 136 7.20 -3.31 -4.52
C VAL A 136 7.24 -1.78 -4.45
N VAL A 137 6.17 -1.14 -4.90
CA VAL A 137 5.96 0.32 -4.87
C VAL A 137 4.79 0.62 -3.95
N PHE A 138 4.93 1.64 -3.11
CA PHE A 138 3.85 2.11 -2.24
C PHE A 138 3.60 3.59 -2.50
N ASP A 139 2.39 3.92 -2.97
CA ASP A 139 1.99 5.27 -3.40
C ASP A 139 1.15 6.01 -2.34
N GLY A 140 0.67 5.29 -1.32
CA GLY A 140 -0.20 5.83 -0.27
C GLY A 140 0.38 7.05 0.45
N LYS A 141 -0.48 8.05 0.72
CA LYS A 141 -0.11 9.30 1.39
C LYS A 141 -0.64 9.35 2.82
N GLY A 142 0.18 9.86 3.75
CA GLY A 142 -0.21 9.99 5.17
C GLY A 142 -1.49 10.80 5.38
N ILE A 143 -1.70 11.85 4.58
CA ILE A 143 -2.92 12.68 4.65
C ILE A 143 -4.20 11.93 4.25
N GLN A 144 -4.10 10.96 3.32
CA GLN A 144 -5.24 10.14 2.92
C GLN A 144 -5.64 9.16 4.03
N LEU A 145 -4.65 8.65 4.77
CA LEU A 145 -4.88 7.76 5.91
C LEU A 145 -5.35 8.54 7.15
N PHE A 146 -4.93 9.80 7.31
CA PHE A 146 -5.18 10.61 8.51
C PHE A 146 -6.67 10.71 8.89
N GLY A 147 -7.55 11.03 7.93
CA GLY A 147 -8.98 11.12 8.20
C GLY A 147 -9.61 9.79 8.63
N LYS A 148 -9.24 8.69 7.96
CA LYS A 148 -9.70 7.33 8.33
C LYS A 148 -9.17 6.93 9.72
N TYR A 149 -7.92 7.27 9.99
CA TYR A 149 -7.26 6.98 11.25
C TYR A 149 -7.92 7.71 12.43
N LEU A 150 -8.22 9.00 12.29
CA LEU A 150 -8.89 9.77 13.34
C LEU A 150 -10.29 9.21 13.66
N LEU A 151 -11.05 8.82 12.63
CA LEU A 151 -12.34 8.14 12.82
C LEU A 151 -12.17 6.82 13.58
N TRP A 152 -11.17 6.01 13.21
CA TRP A 152 -10.91 4.75 13.90
C TRP A 152 -10.42 4.95 15.34
N LEU A 153 -9.65 6.01 15.59
CA LEU A 153 -9.21 6.41 16.93
C LEU A 153 -10.41 6.79 17.81
N LEU A 154 -11.34 7.60 17.29
CA LEU A 154 -12.59 7.95 17.98
C LEU A 154 -13.41 6.69 18.29
N LEU A 155 -13.56 5.78 17.31
CA LEU A 155 -14.25 4.51 17.52
C LEU A 155 -13.57 3.67 18.60
N CYS A 156 -12.24 3.65 18.66
CA CYS A 156 -11.51 3.00 19.75
C CYS A 156 -11.82 3.61 21.11
N ILE A 157 -11.88 4.94 21.23
CA ILE A 157 -12.21 5.61 22.49
C ILE A 157 -13.64 5.25 22.93
N VAL A 158 -14.61 5.37 22.02
CA VAL A 158 -16.03 5.09 22.31
C VAL A 158 -16.28 3.62 22.65
N THR A 159 -15.56 2.69 22.01
CA THR A 159 -15.72 1.25 22.22
C THR A 159 -14.79 0.68 23.30
N LEU A 160 -14.15 1.53 24.12
CA LEU A 160 -13.19 1.10 25.14
C LEU A 160 -12.13 0.14 24.58
N LEU A 161 -11.54 0.51 23.45
CA LEU A 161 -10.50 -0.19 22.69
C LEU A 161 -10.92 -1.50 22.02
N ILE A 162 -12.17 -1.96 22.14
CA ILE A 162 -12.65 -3.19 21.48
C ILE A 162 -12.49 -3.09 19.95
N TYR A 163 -12.68 -1.90 19.37
CA TYR A 163 -12.51 -1.68 17.93
C TYR A 163 -11.07 -1.87 17.42
N SER A 164 -10.06 -1.92 18.30
CA SER A 164 -8.65 -2.15 17.91
C SER A 164 -8.43 -3.48 17.18
N LEU A 165 -9.29 -4.47 17.43
CA LEU A 165 -9.32 -5.75 16.74
C LEU A 165 -9.56 -5.59 15.22
N TRP A 166 -10.42 -4.64 14.83
CA TRP A 166 -10.74 -4.38 13.41
C TRP A 166 -9.77 -3.42 12.74
N ILE A 167 -9.16 -2.49 13.48
CA ILE A 167 -8.21 -1.50 12.93
C ILE A 167 -7.07 -2.20 12.20
N ASN A 168 -6.54 -3.29 12.75
CA ASN A 168 -5.44 -4.03 12.15
C ASN A 168 -5.75 -4.52 10.73
N VAL A 169 -6.95 -5.06 10.51
CA VAL A 169 -7.38 -5.52 9.18
C VAL A 169 -7.74 -4.36 8.26
N ARG A 170 -8.43 -3.32 8.75
CA ARG A 170 -8.75 -2.15 7.93
C ARG A 170 -7.51 -1.40 7.46
N LEU A 171 -6.51 -1.26 8.34
CA LEU A 171 -5.24 -0.65 8.01
C LEU A 171 -4.48 -1.51 6.98
N ARG A 172 -4.42 -2.83 7.17
CA ARG A 172 -3.80 -3.74 6.18
C ARG A 172 -4.50 -3.65 4.82
N LYS A 173 -5.84 -3.70 4.79
CA LYS A 173 -6.61 -3.53 3.55
C LYS A 173 -6.26 -2.22 2.85
N TRP A 174 -6.20 -1.11 3.59
CA TRP A 174 -5.79 0.17 3.03
C TRP A 174 -4.35 0.18 2.52
N ILE A 175 -3.40 -0.42 3.26
CA ILE A 175 -2.00 -0.52 2.84
C ILE A 175 -1.88 -1.35 1.55
N THR A 176 -2.54 -2.50 1.47
CA THR A 176 -2.52 -3.38 0.30
C THR A 176 -3.07 -2.67 -0.93
N GLN A 177 -4.17 -1.90 -0.79
CA GLN A 177 -4.75 -1.10 -1.88
C GLN A 177 -3.80 -0.04 -2.47
N HIS A 178 -2.79 0.39 -1.72
CA HIS A 178 -1.78 1.38 -2.14
C HIS A 178 -0.40 0.73 -2.33
N THR A 179 -0.37 -0.59 -2.47
CA THR A 179 0.82 -1.36 -2.76
C THR A 179 0.68 -1.92 -4.16
N HIS A 180 1.68 -1.64 -4.99
CA HIS A 180 1.72 -2.02 -6.40
C HIS A 180 3.06 -2.67 -6.74
N LEU A 181 3.09 -3.44 -7.82
CA LEU A 181 4.29 -4.00 -8.43
C LEU A 181 4.77 -3.05 -9.53
N GLU A 182 6.08 -2.88 -9.62
CA GLU A 182 6.67 -2.15 -10.73
C GLU A 182 6.31 -2.82 -12.07
N GLY A 183 5.74 -2.04 -13.00
CA GLY A 183 5.27 -2.54 -14.29
C GLY A 183 3.85 -3.14 -14.28
N ALA A 184 3.10 -3.03 -13.18
CA ALA A 184 1.70 -3.43 -13.16
C ALA A 184 0.83 -2.58 -14.12
N PRO A 185 -0.17 -3.19 -14.78
CA PRO A 185 -1.10 -2.44 -15.62
C PRO A 185 -1.97 -1.51 -14.75
N ALA A 186 -2.37 -0.36 -15.31
CA ALA A 186 -2.99 0.74 -14.55
C ALA A 186 -4.37 0.37 -13.96
N ASP A 187 -5.02 -0.66 -14.49
CA ASP A 187 -6.30 -1.20 -14.03
C ASP A 187 -6.16 -2.35 -13.04
N ALA A 188 -4.94 -2.80 -12.74
CA ALA A 188 -4.70 -3.86 -11.79
C ALA A 188 -5.10 -3.43 -10.37
N VAL A 189 -5.80 -4.32 -9.67
CA VAL A 189 -6.32 -4.03 -8.33
C VAL A 189 -5.60 -4.87 -7.29
N SER A 190 -5.12 -4.20 -6.25
CA SER A 190 -4.62 -4.83 -5.02
C SER A 190 -5.75 -4.93 -3.99
N ASP A 191 -5.96 -6.11 -3.42
CA ASP A 191 -7.01 -6.35 -2.43
C ASP A 191 -6.54 -7.27 -1.30
N TYR A 192 -7.18 -7.13 -0.16
CA TYR A 192 -6.98 -7.95 1.03
C TYR A 192 -8.33 -8.38 1.59
N ASP A 193 -8.61 -9.68 1.54
CA ASP A 193 -9.89 -10.29 1.92
C ASP A 193 -9.86 -10.99 3.30
N GLY A 194 -8.74 -10.88 4.03
CA GLY A 194 -8.58 -11.49 5.35
C GLY A 194 -9.53 -10.89 6.40
N GLY A 195 -10.34 -11.74 7.04
CA GLY A 195 -11.28 -11.32 8.09
C GLY A 195 -10.60 -10.89 9.40
N ALA A 196 -11.19 -9.91 10.11
CA ALA A 196 -10.65 -9.37 11.38
C ALA A 196 -10.52 -10.43 12.49
N ILE A 197 -11.57 -11.23 12.69
CA ILE A 197 -11.62 -12.27 13.72
C ILE A 197 -10.60 -13.38 13.41
N ALA A 198 -10.55 -13.84 12.16
CA ALA A 198 -9.57 -14.83 11.72
C ALA A 198 -8.12 -14.32 11.89
N CYS A 199 -7.86 -13.07 11.49
CA CYS A 199 -6.56 -12.42 11.68
C CYS A 199 -6.17 -12.36 13.17
N PHE A 200 -7.12 -12.05 14.05
CA PHE A 200 -6.88 -12.03 15.49
C PHE A 200 -6.50 -13.41 16.01
N PHE A 201 -7.30 -14.45 15.72
CA PHE A 201 -7.01 -15.81 16.19
C PHE A 201 -5.73 -16.40 15.61
N VAL A 202 -5.40 -16.11 14.35
CA VAL A 202 -4.14 -16.56 13.73
C VAL A 202 -2.93 -15.94 14.43
N ASN A 203 -2.96 -14.65 14.74
CA ASN A 203 -1.88 -13.98 15.47
C ASN A 203 -1.84 -14.38 16.94
N LEU A 204 -2.99 -14.52 17.59
CA LEU A 204 -3.09 -14.99 18.97
C LEU A 204 -2.51 -16.40 19.12
N TRP A 205 -2.88 -17.31 18.21
CA TRP A 205 -2.34 -18.67 18.18
C TRP A 205 -0.82 -18.66 17.99
N ALA A 206 -0.30 -17.81 17.09
CA ALA A 206 1.14 -17.66 16.89
C ALA A 206 1.88 -17.21 18.15
N VAL A 207 1.31 -16.27 18.91
CA VAL A 207 1.86 -15.82 20.19
C VAL A 207 1.78 -16.91 21.25
N ILE A 208 0.64 -17.60 21.38
CA ILE A 208 0.45 -18.71 22.32
C ILE A 208 1.46 -19.82 22.05
N VAL A 209 1.59 -20.25 20.79
CA VAL A 209 2.59 -21.26 20.39
C VAL A 209 3.98 -20.79 20.74
N ALA A 210 4.34 -19.54 20.44
CA ALA A 210 5.65 -19.00 20.78
C ALA A 210 5.92 -18.98 22.29
N ILE A 211 4.94 -18.65 23.13
CA ILE A 211 5.10 -18.62 24.59
C ILE A 211 5.21 -20.03 25.17
N ILE A 212 4.27 -20.92 24.86
CA ILE A 212 4.20 -22.29 25.42
C ILE A 212 5.47 -23.08 25.06
N THR A 213 5.99 -22.85 23.86
CA THR A 213 7.22 -23.52 23.40
C THR A 213 8.49 -22.76 23.75
N LEU A 214 8.45 -21.74 24.61
CA LEU A 214 9.61 -20.91 24.98
C LEU A 214 10.39 -20.38 23.78
N GLY A 215 9.67 -20.03 22.71
CA GLY A 215 10.22 -19.51 21.46
C GLY A 215 10.55 -20.57 20.41
N PHE A 216 10.63 -21.86 20.73
CA PHE A 216 10.97 -22.90 19.74
C PHE A 216 9.91 -23.06 18.64
N GLY A 217 8.64 -22.91 18.99
CA GLY A 217 7.49 -22.94 18.10
C GLY A 217 7.36 -21.72 17.20
N SER A 218 8.16 -20.67 17.43
CA SER A 218 8.01 -19.40 16.70
C SER A 218 8.34 -19.53 15.20
N GLY A 219 9.18 -20.49 14.80
CA GLY A 219 9.43 -20.79 13.38
C GLY A 219 8.16 -21.26 12.66
N TRP A 220 7.43 -22.23 13.24
CA TRP A 220 6.14 -22.67 12.70
C TRP A 220 5.08 -21.58 12.79
N ALA A 221 5.05 -20.84 13.89
CA ALA A 221 4.11 -19.72 14.08
C ALA A 221 4.27 -18.66 12.97
N VAL A 222 5.52 -18.26 12.66
CA VAL A 222 5.82 -17.34 11.57
C VAL A 222 5.38 -17.92 10.23
N CYS A 223 5.73 -19.17 9.91
CA CYS A 223 5.31 -19.80 8.66
C CYS A 223 3.78 -19.88 8.51
N PHE A 224 3.07 -20.19 9.60
CA PHE A 224 1.61 -20.27 9.61
C PHE A 224 0.98 -18.89 9.36
N VAL A 225 1.42 -17.87 10.09
CA VAL A 225 0.95 -16.48 9.94
C VAL A 225 1.27 -15.95 8.54
N SER A 226 2.50 -16.18 8.05
CA SER A 226 2.91 -15.78 6.70
C SER A 226 2.08 -16.46 5.62
N ARG A 227 1.80 -17.75 5.74
CA ARG A 227 0.94 -18.49 4.80
C ARG A 227 -0.48 -17.98 4.80
N TRP A 228 -1.05 -17.74 5.98
CA TRP A 228 -2.39 -17.19 6.11
C TRP A 228 -2.49 -15.81 5.46
N HIS A 229 -1.54 -14.91 5.74
CA HIS A 229 -1.51 -13.59 5.12
C HIS A 229 -1.29 -13.63 3.60
N ALA A 230 -0.40 -14.49 3.10
CA ALA A 230 -0.14 -14.63 1.67
C ALA A 230 -1.41 -15.02 0.92
N LYS A 231 -2.14 -16.04 1.42
CA LYS A 231 -3.40 -16.49 0.83
C LYS A 231 -4.44 -15.37 0.70
N HIS A 232 -4.47 -14.45 1.66
CA HIS A 232 -5.44 -13.35 1.75
C HIS A 232 -4.94 -12.01 1.17
N THR A 233 -3.80 -12.02 0.47
CA THR A 233 -3.21 -10.81 -0.12
C THR A 233 -3.06 -10.97 -1.62
N VAL A 234 -3.69 -10.06 -2.36
CA VAL A 234 -3.59 -9.95 -3.81
C VAL A 234 -3.01 -8.58 -4.13
N ILE A 235 -1.90 -8.54 -4.86
CA ILE A 235 -1.25 -7.29 -5.29
C ILE A 235 -1.35 -7.24 -6.81
N ASP A 236 -2.06 -6.23 -7.33
CA ASP A 236 -2.27 -6.04 -8.77
C ASP A 236 -2.80 -7.30 -9.48
N GLY A 237 -3.72 -8.03 -8.84
CA GLY A 237 -4.27 -9.29 -9.34
C GLY A 237 -3.34 -10.51 -9.27
N MET A 238 -2.12 -10.35 -8.75
CA MET A 238 -1.22 -11.46 -8.42
C MET A 238 -1.41 -11.85 -6.94
N GLN A 239 -1.82 -13.09 -6.68
CA GLN A 239 -1.95 -13.63 -5.34
C GLN A 239 -0.58 -13.98 -4.76
N GLN A 240 -0.35 -13.63 -3.50
CA GLN A 240 0.85 -14.06 -2.81
C GLN A 240 0.76 -15.53 -2.40
N VAL A 241 1.83 -16.27 -2.62
CA VAL A 241 2.00 -17.66 -2.18
C VAL A 241 3.22 -17.74 -1.30
N PHE A 242 3.09 -18.44 -0.18
CA PHE A 242 4.18 -18.67 0.75
C PHE A 242 4.48 -20.17 0.85
N ASP A 243 5.65 -20.58 0.34
CA ASP A 243 6.08 -21.98 0.25
C ASP A 243 7.00 -22.40 1.41
N GLY A 244 7.35 -21.46 2.30
CA GLY A 244 8.20 -21.71 3.45
C GLY A 244 7.65 -22.77 4.40
N LYS A 245 8.54 -23.68 4.82
CA LYS A 245 8.24 -24.78 5.76
C LYS A 245 8.77 -24.45 7.17
N GLY A 246 7.95 -24.67 8.20
CA GLY A 246 8.33 -24.43 9.59
C GLY A 246 9.59 -25.18 10.03
N GLY A 247 9.75 -26.44 9.60
CA GLY A 247 10.96 -27.23 9.90
C GLY A 247 12.23 -26.67 9.26
N ALA A 248 12.15 -26.09 8.06
CA ALA A 248 13.31 -25.46 7.41
C ALA A 248 13.74 -24.17 8.14
N LEU A 249 12.79 -23.52 8.82
CA LEU A 249 13.04 -22.33 9.63
C LEU A 249 13.51 -22.67 11.05
N LEU A 250 13.07 -23.81 11.62
CA LEU A 250 13.39 -24.24 12.98
C LEU A 250 14.89 -24.32 13.24
N GLY A 251 15.66 -24.96 12.35
CA GLY A 251 17.10 -25.08 12.52
C GLY A 251 17.79 -23.71 12.62
N LYS A 252 17.37 -22.75 11.77
CA LYS A 252 17.88 -21.37 11.82
C LYS A 252 17.46 -20.67 13.11
N PHE A 253 16.23 -20.88 13.56
CA PHE A 253 15.71 -20.30 14.81
C PHE A 253 16.45 -20.80 16.03
N ILE A 254 16.78 -22.10 16.12
CA ILE A 254 17.56 -22.66 17.22
C ILE A 254 18.94 -22.00 17.28
N CYS A 255 19.64 -21.92 16.13
CA CYS A 255 20.94 -21.25 16.06
C CYS A 255 20.85 -19.77 16.47
N TRP A 256 19.83 -19.05 15.99
CA TRP A 256 19.62 -17.64 16.32
C TRP A 256 19.21 -17.43 17.77
N PHE A 257 18.43 -18.33 18.35
CA PHE A 257 18.02 -18.29 19.74
C PHE A 257 19.20 -18.52 20.68
N LEU A 258 20.01 -19.56 20.43
CA LEU A 258 21.25 -19.81 21.16
C LEU A 258 22.20 -18.61 21.06
N LEU A 259 22.36 -18.05 19.87
CA LEU A 259 23.20 -16.86 19.68
C LEU A 259 22.64 -15.64 20.42
N THR A 260 21.32 -15.48 20.48
CA THR A 260 20.67 -14.43 21.28
C THR A 260 20.93 -14.63 22.77
N LEU A 261 20.89 -15.87 23.27
CA LEU A 261 21.16 -16.18 24.68
C LEU A 261 22.62 -15.93 25.04
N ILE A 262 23.56 -16.40 24.21
CA ILE A 262 25.01 -16.20 24.42
C ILE A 262 25.39 -14.72 24.37
N THR A 263 24.76 -13.94 23.48
CA THR A 263 25.03 -12.51 23.34
C THR A 263 24.20 -11.64 24.30
N LEU A 264 23.55 -12.23 25.31
CA LEU A 264 22.68 -11.54 26.27
C LEU A 264 21.68 -10.60 25.59
N GLY A 265 21.07 -11.06 24.50
CA GLY A 265 20.04 -10.35 23.76
C GLY A 265 20.54 -9.46 22.61
N ILE A 266 21.84 -9.18 22.49
CA ILE A 266 22.37 -8.29 21.44
C ILE A 266 22.04 -8.79 20.03
N PHE A 267 22.09 -10.11 19.80
CA PHE A 267 21.77 -10.67 18.49
C PHE A 267 20.30 -10.49 18.06
N SER A 268 19.37 -10.26 19.01
CA SER A 268 17.95 -10.00 18.70
C SER A 268 17.75 -8.85 17.70
N PHE A 269 18.70 -7.91 17.67
CA PHE A 269 18.77 -6.80 16.72
C PHE A 269 18.87 -7.26 15.26
N TRP A 270 19.69 -8.27 14.96
CA TRP A 270 19.84 -8.82 13.59
C TRP A 270 18.78 -9.87 13.27
N TYR A 271 18.32 -10.58 14.29
CA TYR A 271 17.33 -11.64 14.17
C TYR A 271 16.09 -11.19 13.39
N ALA A 272 15.51 -10.03 13.71
CA ALA A 272 14.32 -9.53 13.02
C ALA A 272 14.50 -9.35 11.50
N VAL A 273 15.70 -8.93 11.06
CA VAL A 273 16.00 -8.78 9.62
C VAL A 273 16.28 -10.13 8.96
N LYS A 274 16.92 -11.06 9.67
CA LYS A 274 17.16 -12.41 9.18
C LYS A 274 15.85 -13.16 8.93
N VAL A 275 14.87 -13.04 9.84
CA VAL A 275 13.52 -13.59 9.65
C VAL A 275 12.85 -12.92 8.45
N LEU A 276 12.87 -11.59 8.35
CA LEU A 276 12.25 -10.87 7.22
C LEU A 276 12.85 -11.28 5.87
N LYS A 277 14.18 -11.37 5.77
CA LYS A 277 14.88 -11.81 4.55
C LYS A 277 14.47 -13.22 4.15
N TRP A 278 14.39 -14.13 5.12
CA TRP A 278 14.00 -15.52 4.87
C TRP A 278 12.53 -15.64 4.48
N THR A 279 11.62 -14.92 5.15
CA THR A 279 10.19 -14.92 4.80
C THR A 279 9.97 -14.37 3.39
N THR A 280 10.66 -13.28 3.03
CA THR A 280 10.57 -12.68 1.70
C THR A 280 11.04 -13.65 0.62
N SER A 281 12.12 -14.41 0.86
CA SER A 281 12.64 -15.37 -0.13
C SER A 281 11.74 -16.57 -0.39
N HIS A 282 10.75 -16.81 0.45
CA HIS A 282 9.74 -17.86 0.32
C HIS A 282 8.35 -17.28 0.00
N THR A 283 8.31 -16.04 -0.46
CA THR A 283 7.07 -15.38 -0.89
C THR A 283 7.16 -15.17 -2.39
N HIS A 284 6.21 -15.74 -3.11
CA HIS A 284 6.11 -15.71 -4.57
C HIS A 284 4.74 -15.18 -4.98
N LEU A 285 4.60 -14.83 -6.24
CA LEU A 285 3.40 -14.28 -6.85
C LEU A 285 2.89 -15.26 -7.89
N VAL A 286 1.61 -15.62 -7.79
CA VAL A 286 0.92 -16.41 -8.80
C VAL A 286 -0.28 -15.62 -9.32
N PRO A 287 -0.64 -15.72 -10.60
CA PRO A 287 -1.89 -15.14 -11.09
C PRO A 287 -3.06 -15.69 -10.27
N LYS A 288 -3.96 -14.82 -9.80
CA LYS A 288 -5.16 -15.28 -9.09
C LYS A 288 -6.10 -15.92 -10.10
N THR A 289 -6.20 -17.25 -10.08
CA THR A 289 -7.22 -17.95 -10.87
C THR A 289 -8.60 -17.56 -10.34
N ALA A 290 -9.49 -17.16 -11.25
CA ALA A 290 -10.86 -16.74 -10.96
C ALA A 290 -11.71 -17.89 -10.39
#